data_AF-A0A126P7X5-F1
#
_entry.id   AF-A0A126P7X5-F1
#
_cell.length_a   1.000
_cell.length_b   1.000
_cell.length_c   1.000
_cell.angle_alpha   90.00
_cell.angle_beta   90.00
_cell.angle_gamma   90.00
#
_symmetry.space_group_name_H-M   'P 1'
#
loop_
_entity.id
_entity.type
_entity.pdbx_description
1 polymer ?
#
loop_
_entity_poly.entity_id
_entity_poly.type
_entity_poly.pdbx_seq_one_letter_code
_entity_poly.pdbx_strand_id
1 'polypeptide(L)'
;MSPTPKTPNNDAVGQIAEIIVSKEVTRILGPAGARDLMKIGALLKLIHPLYQAYYDALDTAGIRLDTVQQYFSPGAWTALTNPKRRLLEAGIRKEVESVKKQIQTHMLYLRKNEAELATLNPAGQAMLESVLRELMGEEVSAL
;
A
#
# COMPACT_ATOMS: atom_id res chain seq x y z
N MET A 1 38.98 34.08 -7.93
CA MET A 1 37.57 33.93 -8.36
C MET A 1 36.91 32.93 -7.44
N SER A 2 35.89 33.34 -6.68
CA SER A 2 35.09 32.42 -5.88
C SER A 2 34.18 31.62 -6.83
N PRO A 3 34.03 30.29 -6.65
CA PRO A 3 33.21 29.50 -7.54
C PRO A 3 31.76 29.98 -7.47
N THR A 4 31.19 30.32 -8.62
CA THR A 4 29.78 30.65 -8.78
C THR A 4 28.95 29.45 -8.28
N PRO A 5 27.98 29.64 -7.38
CA PRO A 5 27.11 28.55 -6.94
C PRO A 5 26.42 27.95 -8.17
N LYS A 6 26.59 26.64 -8.39
CA LYS A 6 25.88 25.94 -9.46
C LYS A 6 24.39 26.01 -9.14
N THR A 7 23.62 26.55 -10.08
CA THR A 7 22.15 26.45 -10.07
C THR A 7 21.76 25.00 -9.77
N PRO A 8 20.83 24.74 -8.83
CA PRO A 8 20.42 23.38 -8.48
C PRO A 8 19.94 22.63 -9.74
N ASN A 9 20.30 21.36 -9.90
CA ASN A 9 19.76 20.53 -10.96
C ASN A 9 18.26 20.23 -10.69
N ASN A 10 17.52 19.76 -11.70
CA ASN A 10 16.07 19.55 -11.61
C ASN A 10 15.69 18.63 -10.43
N ASP A 11 16.48 17.60 -10.14
CA ASP A 11 16.25 16.69 -9.02
C ASP A 11 16.37 17.41 -7.66
N ALA A 12 17.39 18.25 -7.49
CA ALA A 12 17.56 19.07 -6.29
C ALA A 12 16.42 20.10 -6.15
N VAL A 13 15.95 20.68 -7.26
CA VAL A 13 14.77 21.57 -7.25
C VAL A 13 13.52 20.80 -6.80
N GLY A 14 13.31 19.58 -7.29
CA GLY A 14 12.22 18.70 -6.88
C GLY A 14 12.25 18.39 -5.38
N GLN A 15 13.41 17.98 -4.85
CA GLN A 15 13.58 17.72 -3.42
C GLN A 15 13.35 18.95 -2.56
N ILE A 16 13.82 20.13 -2.98
CA ILE A 16 13.57 21.40 -2.28
C ILE A 16 12.07 21.71 -2.25
N ALA A 17 11.37 21.52 -3.38
CA ALA A 17 9.93 21.74 -3.46
C ALA A 17 9.16 20.80 -2.52
N GLU A 18 9.51 19.51 -2.50
CA GLU A 18 8.90 18.52 -1.59
C GLU A 18 9.09 18.90 -0.12
N ILE A 19 10.28 19.36 0.27
CA ILE A 19 10.57 19.82 1.64
C ILE A 19 9.73 21.06 1.98
N ILE A 20 9.64 22.04 1.08
CA ILE A 20 8.87 23.26 1.30
C ILE A 20 7.38 22.93 1.46
N VAL A 21 6.83 22.12 0.55
CA VAL A 21 5.43 21.68 0.60
C VAL A 21 5.17 20.94 1.91
N SER A 22 6.04 20.01 2.31
CA SER A 22 5.88 19.27 3.56
C SER A 22 5.87 20.17 4.78
N LYS A 23 6.74 21.20 4.82
CA LYS A 23 6.76 22.21 5.89
C LYS A 23 5.49 23.05 5.92
N GLU A 24 5.02 23.52 4.77
CA GLU A 24 3.80 24.33 4.67
C GLU A 24 2.55 23.52 5.04
N VAL A 25 2.44 22.28 4.56
CA VAL A 25 1.36 21.37 4.93
C VAL A 25 1.36 21.12 6.44
N THR A 26 2.52 20.81 7.03
CA THR A 26 2.63 20.61 8.48
C THR A 26 2.23 21.87 9.26
N ARG A 27 2.63 23.06 8.78
CA ARG A 27 2.25 24.35 9.38
C ARG A 27 0.74 24.57 9.34
N ILE A 28 0.08 24.28 8.22
CA ILE A 28 -1.37 24.43 8.04
C ILE A 28 -2.14 23.44 8.92
N LEU A 29 -1.70 22.19 8.94
CA LEU A 29 -2.36 21.10 9.67
C LEU A 29 -2.20 21.20 11.19
N GLY A 30 -1.13 21.88 11.64
CA GLY A 30 -0.81 22.01 13.06
C GLY A 30 -0.52 20.66 13.73
N PRO A 31 -0.44 20.63 15.07
CA PRO A 31 -0.09 19.42 15.82
C PRO A 31 -1.10 18.28 15.66
N ALA A 32 -2.40 18.61 15.60
CA ALA A 32 -3.47 17.64 15.45
C ALA A 32 -3.40 16.94 14.08
N GLY A 33 -3.32 17.71 12.99
CA GLY A 33 -3.24 17.12 11.66
C GLY A 33 -1.90 16.40 11.41
N ALA A 34 -0.80 16.85 12.02
CA ALA A 34 0.46 16.10 11.99
C ALA A 34 0.33 14.73 12.70
N ARG A 35 -0.40 14.67 13.82
CA ARG A 35 -0.71 13.40 14.50
C ARG A 35 -1.60 12.50 13.65
N ASP A 36 -2.62 13.06 12.99
CA ASP A 36 -3.51 12.28 12.12
C ASP A 36 -2.77 11.72 10.90
N LEU A 37 -1.86 12.50 10.30
CA LEU A 37 -0.96 12.00 9.25
C LEU A 37 -0.09 10.84 9.76
N MET A 38 0.46 10.97 10.97
CA MET A 38 1.23 9.88 11.58
C MET A 38 0.36 8.63 11.82
N LYS A 39 -0.89 8.80 12.25
CA LYS A 39 -1.87 7.70 12.39
C LYS A 39 -2.12 6.99 11.06
N ILE A 40 -2.29 7.74 9.98
CA ILE A 40 -2.45 7.17 8.64
C ILE A 40 -1.20 6.36 8.26
N GLY A 41 -0.01 6.94 8.40
CA GLY A 41 1.25 6.25 8.11
C GLY A 41 1.42 4.95 8.92
N ALA A 42 1.11 5.00 10.22
CA ALA A 42 1.14 3.85 11.12
C ALA A 42 0.14 2.76 10.72
N LEU A 43 -1.11 3.12 10.38
CA LEU A 43 -2.11 2.17 9.89
C LEU A 43 -1.67 1.49 8.59
N LEU A 44 -1.08 2.24 7.65
CA LEU A 44 -0.53 1.69 6.42
C LEU A 44 0.59 0.67 6.72
N LYS A 45 1.48 0.98 7.67
CA LYS A 45 2.51 0.05 8.13
C LYS A 45 1.91 -1.24 8.70
N LEU A 46 0.86 -1.14 9.52
CA LEU A 46 0.18 -2.31 10.11
C LEU A 46 -0.57 -3.16 9.06
N ILE A 47 -1.07 -2.52 7.99
CA ILE A 47 -1.82 -3.21 6.92
C ILE A 47 -0.89 -3.95 5.94
N HIS A 48 0.35 -3.50 5.74
CA HIS A 48 1.30 -4.12 4.84
C HIS A 48 1.47 -5.65 5.01
N PRO A 49 1.69 -6.20 6.21
CA PRO A 49 1.79 -7.66 6.39
C PRO A 49 0.50 -8.40 6.02
N LEU A 50 -0.68 -7.78 6.19
CA LEU A 50 -1.95 -8.37 5.79
C LEU A 50 -2.08 -8.46 4.26
N TYR A 51 -1.62 -7.43 3.55
CA TYR A 51 -1.56 -7.43 2.09
C TYR A 51 -0.59 -8.49 1.56
N GLN A 52 0.56 -8.65 2.20
CA GLN A 52 1.53 -9.69 1.84
C GLN A 52 0.93 -11.09 2.04
N ALA A 53 0.30 -11.35 3.19
CA ALA A 53 -0.38 -12.63 3.44
C ALA A 53 -1.50 -12.91 2.42
N TYR A 54 -2.27 -11.89 2.05
CA TYR A 54 -3.31 -12.03 1.02
C TYR A 54 -2.73 -12.33 -0.37
N TYR A 55 -1.64 -11.65 -0.74
CA TYR A 55 -0.92 -11.92 -1.99
C TYR A 55 -0.41 -13.37 -2.05
N ASP A 56 0.23 -13.83 -0.98
CA ASP A 56 0.78 -15.19 -0.89
C ASP A 56 -0.33 -16.24 -0.98
N ALA A 57 -1.48 -15.99 -0.32
CA ALA A 57 -2.66 -16.85 -0.39
C ALA A 57 -3.26 -16.93 -1.80
N LEU A 58 -3.32 -15.82 -2.54
CA LEU A 58 -3.78 -15.84 -3.94
C LEU A 58 -2.82 -16.60 -4.85
N ASP A 59 -1.52 -16.55 -4.57
CA ASP A 59 -0.50 -17.24 -5.36
C ASP A 59 -0.50 -18.75 -5.12
N THR A 60 -0.73 -19.19 -3.87
CA THR A 60 -0.79 -20.61 -3.49
C THR A 60 -2.15 -21.25 -3.74
N ALA A 61 -3.26 -20.58 -3.43
CA ALA A 61 -4.59 -21.17 -3.56
C ALA A 61 -5.05 -21.22 -5.03
N GLY A 62 -4.83 -20.12 -5.77
CA GLY A 62 -5.33 -19.95 -7.13
C GLY A 62 -6.85 -20.11 -7.27
N ILE A 63 -7.43 -19.66 -8.39
CA ILE A 63 -8.79 -20.09 -8.72
C ILE A 63 -8.69 -21.49 -9.33
N ARG A 64 -9.24 -22.47 -8.62
CA ARG A 64 -9.42 -23.84 -9.09
C ARG A 64 -10.42 -23.87 -10.24
N LEU A 65 -9.91 -23.97 -11.47
CA LEU A 65 -10.76 -23.99 -12.66
C LEU A 65 -11.72 -25.18 -12.70
N ASP A 66 -11.35 -26.29 -12.05
CA ASP A 66 -12.19 -27.48 -11.91
C ASP A 66 -13.38 -27.29 -10.96
N THR A 67 -13.34 -26.30 -10.07
CA THR A 67 -14.48 -25.94 -9.20
C THR A 67 -15.39 -24.90 -9.83
N VAL A 68 -15.02 -24.28 -10.95
CA VAL A 68 -15.79 -23.20 -11.61
C VAL A 68 -17.21 -23.65 -11.97
N GLN A 69 -17.40 -24.92 -12.32
CA GLN A 69 -18.71 -25.49 -12.64
C GLN A 69 -19.73 -25.38 -11.50
N GLN A 70 -19.27 -25.30 -10.24
CA GLN A 70 -20.13 -25.21 -9.06
C GLN A 70 -20.90 -23.88 -8.98
N TYR A 71 -20.43 -22.85 -9.68
CA TYR A 71 -21.09 -21.54 -9.74
C TYR A 71 -22.18 -21.44 -10.81
N PHE A 72 -22.41 -22.51 -11.58
CA PHE A 72 -23.44 -22.56 -12.62
C PHE A 72 -24.72 -23.18 -12.08
N SER A 73 -25.87 -22.68 -12.53
CA SER A 73 -27.16 -23.34 -12.30
C SER A 73 -27.18 -24.75 -12.94
N PRO A 74 -28.03 -25.67 -12.44
CA PRO A 74 -28.15 -27.00 -13.01
C PRO A 74 -28.37 -26.96 -14.53
N GLY A 75 -27.57 -27.71 -15.28
CA GLY A 75 -27.67 -27.79 -16.74
C GLY A 75 -26.94 -26.68 -17.53
N ALA A 76 -26.63 -25.54 -16.91
CA ALA A 76 -25.98 -24.42 -17.62
C ALA A 76 -24.52 -24.72 -17.99
N TRP A 77 -23.76 -25.37 -17.10
CA TRP A 77 -22.39 -25.78 -17.39
C TRP A 77 -22.30 -26.80 -18.53
N THR A 78 -23.18 -27.80 -18.53
CA THR A 78 -23.26 -28.82 -19.57
C THR A 78 -23.68 -28.25 -20.92
N ALA A 79 -24.45 -27.16 -20.94
CA ALA A 79 -24.86 -26.46 -22.15
C ALA A 79 -23.76 -25.58 -22.78
N LEU A 80 -22.66 -25.29 -22.06
CA LEU A 80 -21.53 -24.56 -22.62
C LEU A 80 -20.75 -25.43 -23.63
N THR A 81 -20.53 -24.88 -24.82
CA THR A 81 -19.62 -25.49 -25.81
C THR A 81 -18.17 -25.39 -25.35
N ASN A 82 -17.30 -26.28 -25.85
CA ASN A 82 -15.87 -26.25 -25.54
C ASN A 82 -15.20 -24.87 -25.80
N PRO A 83 -15.47 -24.16 -26.92
CA PRO A 83 -14.95 -22.81 -27.11
C PRO A 83 -15.40 -21.81 -26.03
N LYS A 84 -16.66 -21.87 -25.59
CA LYS A 84 -17.17 -20.98 -24.53
C LYS A 84 -16.52 -21.28 -23.18
N ARG A 85 -16.28 -22.55 -22.84
CA ARG A 85 -15.56 -22.94 -21.63
C ARG A 85 -14.12 -22.41 -21.63
N ARG A 86 -13.40 -22.56 -22.75
CA ARG A 86 -12.04 -22.00 -22.90
C ARG A 86 -12.01 -20.48 -22.77
N LEU A 87 -12.99 -19.79 -23.35
CA LEU A 87 -13.10 -18.33 -23.22
C LEU A 87 -13.33 -17.91 -21.77
N LEU A 88 -14.19 -18.61 -21.04
CA LEU A 88 -14.43 -18.39 -19.62
C LEU A 88 -13.16 -18.62 -18.79
N GLU A 89 -12.46 -19.74 -18.99
CA GLU A 89 -11.20 -20.04 -18.29
C GLU A 89 -10.14 -18.96 -18.55
N ALA A 90 -10.01 -18.50 -19.79
CA ALA A 90 -9.10 -17.41 -20.15
C ALA A 90 -9.50 -16.09 -19.46
N GLY A 91 -10.80 -15.78 -19.40
CA GLY A 91 -11.33 -14.63 -18.67
C GLY A 91 -11.01 -14.68 -17.18
N ILE A 92 -11.26 -15.82 -16.53
CA ILE A 92 -10.95 -16.03 -15.10
C ILE A 92 -9.45 -15.83 -14.83
N ARG A 93 -8.58 -16.44 -15.65
CA ARG A 93 -7.13 -16.28 -15.51
C ARG A 93 -6.70 -14.81 -15.66
N LYS A 94 -7.28 -14.09 -16.62
CA LYS A 94 -7.01 -12.66 -16.82
C LYS A 94 -7.43 -11.83 -15.61
N GLU A 95 -8.59 -12.12 -15.01
CA GLU A 95 -9.04 -11.41 -13.80
C GLU A 95 -8.15 -11.71 -12.59
N VAL A 96 -7.71 -12.97 -12.40
CA VAL A 96 -6.74 -13.30 -11.35
C VAL A 96 -5.46 -12.49 -11.50
N GLU A 97 -4.90 -12.41 -12.71
CA GLU A 97 -3.71 -11.60 -12.98
C GLU A 97 -3.93 -10.10 -12.77
N SER A 98 -5.12 -9.60 -13.10
CA SER A 98 -5.52 -8.21 -12.84
C SER A 98 -5.51 -7.91 -11.33
N VAL A 99 -6.13 -8.78 -10.53
CA VAL A 99 -6.18 -8.66 -9.06
C VAL A 99 -4.77 -8.76 -8.47
N LYS A 100 -3.94 -9.70 -8.91
CA LYS A 100 -2.54 -9.82 -8.46
C LYS A 100 -1.77 -8.52 -8.70
N LYS A 101 -1.91 -7.91 -9.88
CA LYS A 101 -1.24 -6.63 -10.21
C LYS A 101 -1.71 -5.47 -9.34
N GLN A 102 -3.02 -5.39 -9.04
CA GLN A 102 -3.55 -4.37 -8.13
C GLN A 102 -2.95 -4.51 -6.73
N ILE A 103 -2.91 -5.74 -6.21
CA ILE A 103 -2.31 -6.02 -4.89
C ILE A 103 -0.82 -5.69 -4.87
N GLN A 104 -0.07 -6.05 -5.92
CA GLN A 104 1.34 -5.66 -6.06
C GLN A 104 1.52 -4.13 -6.05
N THR A 105 0.64 -3.40 -6.74
CA THR A 105 0.67 -1.93 -6.76
C THR A 105 0.45 -1.36 -5.35
N HIS A 106 -0.53 -1.90 -4.60
CA HIS A 106 -0.76 -1.49 -3.22
C HIS A 106 0.45 -1.81 -2.33
N MET A 107 1.03 -3.00 -2.45
CA MET A 107 2.23 -3.37 -1.69
C MET A 107 3.43 -2.45 -2.00
N LEU A 108 3.62 -2.03 -3.25
CA LEU A 108 4.66 -1.06 -3.60
C LEU A 108 4.46 0.28 -2.91
N TYR A 109 3.22 0.77 -2.86
CA TYR A 109 2.88 1.98 -2.11
C TYR A 109 3.13 1.82 -0.61
N LEU A 110 2.73 0.69 -0.02
CA LEU A 110 2.94 0.41 1.41
C LEU A 110 4.43 0.32 1.77
N ARG A 111 5.25 -0.34 0.93
CA ARG A 111 6.72 -0.38 1.10
C ARG A 111 7.35 1.00 1.02
N LYS A 112 6.88 1.85 0.11
CA LYS A 112 7.35 3.23 0.01
C LYS A 112 7.04 4.01 1.30
N ASN A 113 5.81 3.91 1.80
CA ASN A 113 5.43 4.51 3.09
C ASN A 113 6.29 3.98 4.24
N GLU A 114 6.57 2.67 4.32
CA GLU A 114 7.47 2.12 5.34
C GLU A 114 8.89 2.67 5.26
N ALA A 115 9.43 2.83 4.06
CA ALA A 115 10.74 3.44 3.85
C ALA A 115 10.75 4.90 4.29
N GLU A 116 9.71 5.67 3.98
CA GLU A 116 9.57 7.06 4.41
C GLU A 116 9.48 7.16 5.95
N LEU A 117 8.69 6.30 6.59
CA LEU A 117 8.61 6.23 8.05
C LEU A 117 9.96 5.87 8.69
N ALA A 118 10.76 5.02 8.05
CA ALA A 118 12.10 4.68 8.53
C ALA A 118 13.08 5.86 8.47
N THR A 119 12.81 6.87 7.64
CA THR A 119 13.64 8.09 7.53
C THR A 119 13.25 9.21 8.51
N LEU A 120 12.21 9.01 9.32
CA LEU A 120 11.83 10.01 10.31
C LEU A 120 12.98 10.28 11.29
N ASN A 121 13.10 11.55 11.70
CA ASN A 121 14.02 11.95 12.76
C ASN A 121 13.62 11.34 14.12
N PRO A 122 14.46 11.43 15.17
CA PRO A 122 14.15 10.81 16.47
C PRO A 122 12.81 11.24 17.09
N ALA A 123 12.43 12.51 16.94
CA ALA A 123 11.13 13.00 17.43
C ALA A 123 9.95 12.39 16.65
N GLY A 124 10.10 12.24 15.33
CA GLY A 124 9.13 11.57 14.46
C GLY A 124 9.02 10.07 14.77
N GLN A 125 10.13 9.39 15.05
CA GLN A 125 10.13 7.99 15.48
C GLN A 125 9.40 7.81 16.82
N ALA A 126 9.67 8.67 17.81
CA ALA A 126 8.96 8.63 19.10
C ALA A 126 7.44 8.86 18.93
N MET A 127 7.05 9.78 18.03
CA MET A 127 5.64 9.99 17.70
C MET A 127 5.02 8.77 17.02
N LEU A 128 5.72 8.16 16.06
CA LEU A 128 5.28 6.94 15.38
C LEU A 128 5.07 5.80 16.38
N GLU A 129 6.02 5.56 17.27
CA GLU A 129 5.91 4.54 18.32
C GLU A 129 4.74 4.80 19.28
N SER A 130 4.53 6.05 19.69
CA SER A 130 3.40 6.43 20.54
C SER A 130 2.06 6.16 19.84
N VAL A 131 1.97 6.50 18.56
CA VAL A 131 0.77 6.27 17.75
C VAL A 131 0.54 4.78 17.51
N LEU A 132 1.58 4.00 17.23
CA LEU A 132 1.47 2.54 17.08
C LEU A 132 0.96 1.90 18.37
N ARG A 133 1.48 2.30 19.53
CA ARG A 133 0.98 1.83 20.84
C ARG A 133 -0.49 2.18 21.05
N GLU A 134 -0.89 3.43 20.78
CA GLU A 134 -2.30 3.86 20.84
C GLU A 134 -3.20 2.98 19.96
N LEU A 135 -2.80 2.74 18.71
CA LEU A 135 -3.57 1.94 17.74
C LEU A 135 -3.65 0.46 18.10
N MET A 136 -2.63 -0.09 18.76
CA MET A 136 -2.63 -1.47 19.25
C MET A 136 -3.37 -1.63 20.59
N GLY A 137 -3.84 -0.53 21.19
CA GLY A 137 -4.49 -0.55 22.51
C GLY A 137 -3.53 -0.78 23.67
N GLU A 138 -2.23 -0.58 23.46
CA GLU A 138 -1.24 -0.62 24.54
C GLU A 138 -1.29 0.71 25.29
N GLU A 139 -1.72 0.68 26.56
CA GLU A 139 -1.78 1.89 27.41
C GLU A 139 -0.40 2.56 27.46
N VAL A 140 -0.35 3.83 27.05
CA VAL A 140 0.81 4.68 27.30
C VAL A 140 0.80 5.00 28.80
N SER A 141 1.37 4.11 29.61
CA SER A 141 1.64 4.38 31.02
C SER A 141 2.57 5.60 31.08
N ALA A 142 2.01 6.73 31.50
CA ALA A 142 2.76 7.95 31.75
C ALA A 142 3.69 7.71 32.94
N LEU A 143 5.00 7.83 32.69
CA LEU A 143 6.01 8.08 33.74
C LEU A 143 6.04 9.58 34.04
#